data_AF-A0A820AKH6-F1
#
_entry.id   AF-A0A820AKH6-F1
#
_cell.length_a   1.000
_cell.length_b   1.000
_cell.length_c   1.000
_cell.angle_alpha   90.00
_cell.angle_beta   90.00
_cell.angle_gamma   90.00
#
_symmetry.space_group_name_H-M   'P 1'
#
loop_
_entity.id
_entity.type
_entity.pdbx_description
1 polymer ?
#
loop_
_entity_poly.entity_id
_entity_poly.type
_entity_poly.pdbx_seq_one_letter_code
_entity_poly.pdbx_strand_id
1 'polypeptide(L)'
;DNSVFGNSNSIGIEAEATGLPLKYTGHDHWPEVQYQSYIRGVKALQAAYGVPTARVVGHKEVAAPLGRKPDPNFPMDEFRTALEE
;
A
#
# COMPACT_ATOMS: atom_id res chain seq x y z
N ASP A 1 16.33 -9.92 7.85
CA ASP A 1 15.61 -10.95 7.08
C ASP A 1 14.29 -10.34 6.62
N ASN A 2 14.00 -10.40 5.31
CA ASN A 2 12.79 -9.81 4.72
C ASN A 2 11.54 -10.70 4.87
N SER A 3 11.65 -11.88 5.50
CA SER A 3 10.54 -12.79 5.79
C SER A 3 9.40 -12.15 6.60
N VAL A 4 9.71 -11.10 7.37
CA VAL A 4 8.73 -10.29 8.10
C VAL A 4 7.73 -9.59 7.19
N PHE A 5 8.03 -9.45 5.89
CA PHE A 5 7.13 -8.90 4.87
C PHE A 5 6.53 -9.99 3.95
N GLY A 6 6.78 -11.26 4.25
CA GLY A 6 6.21 -12.37 3.50
C GLY A 6 4.78 -12.69 3.92
N ASN A 7 4.10 -13.49 3.09
CA ASN A 7 2.67 -13.83 3.23
C ASN A 7 2.26 -14.33 4.63
N SER A 8 3.14 -15.04 5.34
CA SER A 8 2.85 -15.55 6.69
C SER A 8 2.73 -14.47 7.76
N ASN A 9 3.21 -13.25 7.48
CA ASN A 9 3.32 -12.15 8.45
C ASN A 9 2.63 -10.86 7.97
N SER A 10 1.91 -10.91 6.84
CA SER A 10 1.33 -9.73 6.18
C SER A 10 -0.16 -9.89 5.94
N ILE A 11 -0.90 -8.78 6.01
CA ILE A 11 -2.25 -8.67 5.46
C ILE A 11 -2.13 -7.97 4.11
N GLY A 12 -2.47 -8.67 3.02
CA GLY A 12 -2.58 -8.07 1.69
C GLY A 12 -3.93 -7.39 1.51
N ILE A 13 -3.92 -6.18 0.97
CA ILE A 13 -5.14 -5.44 0.61
C ILE A 13 -5.08 -5.21 -0.90
N GLU A 14 -6.13 -5.63 -1.59
CA GLU A 14 -6.28 -5.47 -3.03
C GLU A 14 -7.31 -4.39 -3.32
N ALA A 15 -7.06 -3.63 -4.37
CA ALA A 15 -8.00 -2.66 -4.92
C ALA A 15 -8.04 -2.80 -6.44
N GLU A 16 -9.24 -2.70 -6.99
CA GLU A 16 -9.42 -2.72 -8.43
C GLU A 16 -8.72 -1.52 -9.06
N ALA A 17 -7.76 -1.81 -9.94
CA ALA A 17 -7.06 -0.83 -10.74
C ALA A 17 -6.68 -1.47 -12.08
N THR A 18 -6.48 -0.65 -13.11
CA THR A 18 -6.00 -1.12 -14.42
C THR A 18 -4.52 -1.55 -14.40
N GLY A 19 -3.79 -1.21 -13.33
CA GLY A 19 -2.35 -1.41 -13.24
C GLY A 19 -1.54 -0.51 -14.19
N LEU A 20 -2.19 0.46 -14.85
CA LEU A 20 -1.58 1.38 -15.82
C LEU A 20 -1.85 2.84 -15.41
N PRO A 21 -0.90 3.76 -15.66
CA PRO A 21 0.44 3.51 -16.18
C PRO A 21 1.35 2.74 -15.20
N LEU A 22 2.35 2.04 -15.74
CA LEU A 22 3.36 1.31 -14.95
C LEU A 22 4.28 2.24 -14.14
N LYS A 23 4.28 3.54 -14.47
CA LYS A 23 5.06 4.58 -13.80
C LYS A 23 4.13 5.69 -13.32
N TYR A 24 4.48 6.22 -12.16
CA TYR A 24 3.79 7.21 -11.36
C TYR A 24 3.17 8.40 -12.13
N THR A 25 1.89 8.68 -11.86
CA THR A 25 1.14 9.86 -12.33
C THR A 25 0.18 10.39 -11.26
N GLY A 26 0.55 10.30 -9.98
CA GLY A 26 -0.35 10.67 -8.87
C GLY A 26 -1.34 9.55 -8.51
N HIS A 27 -2.29 9.89 -7.64
CA HIS A 27 -3.46 9.05 -7.38
C HIS A 27 -4.63 9.37 -8.33
N ASP A 28 -4.42 10.17 -9.38
CA ASP A 28 -5.43 10.55 -10.39
C ASP A 28 -6.10 9.35 -11.08
N HIS A 29 -5.41 8.21 -11.12
CA HIS A 29 -5.94 6.95 -11.67
C HIS A 29 -6.67 6.09 -10.64
N TRP A 30 -6.70 6.52 -9.39
CA TRP A 30 -7.45 5.91 -8.30
C TRP A 30 -8.64 6.81 -8.00
N PRO A 31 -9.88 6.34 -8.19
CA PRO A 31 -11.04 7.11 -7.78
C PRO A 31 -10.91 7.55 -6.33
N GLU A 32 -11.14 8.83 -6.05
CA GLU A 32 -10.95 9.42 -4.72
C GLU A 32 -11.67 8.61 -3.63
N VAL A 33 -12.88 8.14 -3.92
CA VAL A 33 -13.67 7.29 -3.00
C VAL A 33 -12.97 5.97 -2.66
N GLN A 34 -12.27 5.37 -3.61
CA GLN A 34 -11.52 4.13 -3.41
C GLN A 34 -10.27 4.41 -2.56
N TYR A 35 -9.54 5.48 -2.87
CA TYR A 35 -8.36 5.90 -2.10
C TYR A 35 -8.69 6.21 -0.64
N GLN A 36 -9.76 6.97 -0.39
CA GLN A 36 -10.27 7.25 0.96
C GLN A 36 -10.81 6.00 1.67
N SER A 37 -11.37 5.04 0.93
CA SER A 37 -11.71 3.72 1.49
C SER A 37 -10.48 2.95 1.94
N TYR A 38 -9.39 3.02 1.16
CA TYR A 38 -8.10 2.41 1.47
C TYR A 38 -7.50 2.97 2.76
N ILE A 39 -7.44 4.29 2.90
CA ILE A 39 -6.96 4.95 4.12
C ILE A 39 -7.76 4.49 5.34
N ARG A 40 -9.09 4.52 5.27
CA ARG A 40 -9.96 4.11 6.39
C ARG A 40 -9.78 2.64 6.77
N GLY A 41 -9.71 1.75 5.78
CA GLY A 41 -9.49 0.33 6.00
C GLY A 41 -8.13 0.03 6.63
N VAL A 42 -7.07 0.67 6.13
CA VAL A 42 -5.71 0.51 6.67
C VAL A 42 -5.63 1.05 8.10
N LYS A 43 -6.18 2.24 8.39
CA LYS A 43 -6.24 2.78 9.76
C LYS A 43 -6.92 1.82 10.73
N ALA A 44 -8.05 1.21 10.32
CA ALA A 44 -8.75 0.23 11.14
C ALA A 44 -7.89 -1.01 11.43
N LEU A 45 -7.17 -1.52 10.42
CA LEU A 45 -6.25 -2.65 10.61
C LEU A 45 -5.05 -2.29 11.49
N GLN A 46 -4.47 -1.10 11.33
CA GLN A 46 -3.38 -0.61 12.19
C GLN A 46 -3.83 -0.54 13.64
N ALA A 47 -5.02 0.00 13.91
CA ALA A 47 -5.59 0.06 15.26
C ALA A 47 -5.86 -1.33 15.84
N ALA A 48 -6.37 -2.26 15.04
CA ALA A 48 -6.71 -3.61 15.49
C ALA A 48 -5.48 -4.47 15.82
N TYR A 49 -4.39 -4.32 15.05
CA TYR A 49 -3.21 -5.19 15.14
C TYR A 49 -1.95 -4.49 15.69
N GLY A 50 -2.04 -3.20 16.04
CA GLY A 50 -0.90 -2.44 16.54
C GLY A 50 0.22 -2.24 15.51
N VAL A 51 -0.13 -2.14 14.22
CA VAL A 51 0.84 -2.02 13.12
C VAL A 51 1.24 -0.55 12.94
N PRO A 52 2.51 -0.17 13.11
CA PRO A 52 2.94 1.21 12.91
C PRO A 52 2.92 1.60 11.43
N THR A 53 2.76 2.88 11.12
CA THR A 53 2.70 3.41 9.74
C THR A 53 3.93 3.01 8.90
N ALA A 54 5.12 2.95 9.52
CA ALA A 54 6.34 2.47 8.87
C ALA A 54 6.31 1.01 8.38
N ARG A 55 5.30 0.21 8.79
CA ARG A 55 5.07 -1.17 8.35
C ARG A 55 3.95 -1.30 7.32
N VAL A 56 3.29 -0.21 6.95
CA VAL A 56 2.40 -0.15 5.80
C VAL A 56 3.25 0.06 4.57
N VAL A 57 3.36 -0.94 3.70
CA VAL A 57 4.29 -0.97 2.56
C VAL A 57 3.56 -1.37 1.28
N GLY A 58 4.04 -0.85 0.16
CA GLY A 58 3.58 -1.24 -1.17
C GLY A 58 4.22 -2.57 -1.59
N HIS A 59 3.54 -3.34 -2.43
CA HIS A 59 4.08 -4.59 -2.96
C HIS A 59 5.42 -4.38 -3.71
N LYS A 60 5.56 -3.25 -4.41
CA LYS A 60 6.80 -2.79 -5.05
C LYS A 60 7.98 -2.60 -4.09
N GLU A 61 7.71 -2.33 -2.82
CA GLU A 61 8.74 -2.06 -1.80
C GLU A 61 9.29 -3.35 -1.17
N VAL A 62 8.53 -4.45 -1.20
CA VAL A 62 8.86 -5.69 -0.48
C VAL A 62 8.93 -6.94 -1.35
N ALA A 63 8.41 -6.91 -2.58
CA ALA A 63 8.46 -8.05 -3.48
C ALA A 63 9.90 -8.50 -3.75
N ALA A 64 10.20 -9.76 -3.47
CA ALA A 64 11.46 -10.39 -3.84
C ALA A 64 11.32 -11.16 -5.17
N PRO A 65 12.27 -11.06 -6.11
CA PRO A 65 13.34 -10.07 -6.15
C PRO A 65 12.79 -8.64 -6.32
N LEU A 66 13.51 -7.66 -5.76
CA LEU A 66 13.11 -6.25 -5.82
C LEU A 66 12.94 -5.79 -7.27
N GLY A 67 11.89 -4.99 -7.52
CA GLY A 67 11.54 -4.47 -8.84
C GLY A 67 10.65 -5.39 -9.69
N ARG A 68 10.32 -6.61 -9.25
CA ARG A 68 9.40 -7.51 -9.98
C ARG A 68 7.95 -7.02 -10.02
N LYS A 69 7.58 -6.14 -9.09
CA LYS A 69 6.19 -5.67 -8.89
C LYS A 69 6.14 -4.15 -8.93
N PRO A 70 5.22 -3.54 -9.71
CA PRO A 70 5.09 -2.09 -9.80
C PRO A 70 4.03 -1.50 -8.85
N ASP A 71 3.17 -2.34 -8.27
CA ASP A 71 1.98 -1.94 -7.50
C ASP A 71 2.26 -1.65 -6.01
N PRO A 72 1.44 -0.80 -5.36
CA PRO A 72 0.50 0.12 -5.99
C PRO A 72 1.23 1.26 -6.73
N ASN A 73 0.58 1.85 -7.73
CA ASN A 73 1.18 2.88 -8.58
C ASN A 73 1.01 4.33 -8.07
N PHE A 74 0.64 4.52 -6.79
CA PHE A 74 0.69 5.82 -6.09
C PHE A 74 1.92 5.96 -5.16
N PRO A 75 2.25 7.18 -4.66
CA PRO A 75 3.38 7.41 -3.75
C PRO A 75 3.05 6.87 -2.38
N MET A 76 3.86 5.94 -1.91
CA MET A 76 3.62 5.33 -0.61
C MET A 76 3.94 6.27 0.55
N ASP A 77 4.78 7.29 0.34
CA ASP A 77 5.09 8.31 1.36
C ASP A 77 3.92 9.28 1.56
N GLU A 78 3.23 9.66 0.48
CA GLU A 78 1.98 10.43 0.57
C GLU A 78 0.88 9.60 1.24
N PHE A 79 0.77 8.32 0.87
CA PHE A 79 -0.18 7.40 1.51
C PHE A 79 0.08 7.27 3.00
N ARG A 80 1.34 7.09 3.41
CA ARG A 80 1.73 6.99 4.82
C ARG A 80 1.49 8.30 5.59
N THR A 81 1.75 9.45 4.98
CA THR A 81 1.40 10.76 5.56
C THR A 81 -0.10 10.84 5.86
N ALA A 82 -0.96 10.46 4.90
CA ALA A 82 -2.41 10.47 5.06
C ALA A 82 -2.94 9.48 6.15
N LEU A 83 -2.13 8.49 6.53
CA LEU A 83 -2.45 7.58 7.65
C LEU A 83 -2.19 8.22 9.02
N GLU A 84 -1.37 9.26 9.09
CA GLU A 84 -1.01 9.95 10.34
C GLU A 84 -1.90 11.16 10.64
N GLU A 85 -2.61 11.67 9.64
CA GLU A 85 -3.66 12.72 9.78
C GLU A 85 -4.91 12.23 10.52
#